data_AF-X1T0W6-F1
#
_entry.id   AF-X1T0W6-F1
#
_cell.length_a   1.000
_cell.length_b   1.000
_cell.length_c   1.000
_cell.angle_alpha   90.00
_cell.angle_beta   90.00
_cell.angle_gamma   90.00
#
_symmetry.space_group_name_H-M   'P 1'
#
loop_
_entity.id
_entity.type
_entity.pdbx_description
1 polymer ?
#
loop_
_entity_poly.entity_id
_entity_poly.type
_entity_poly.pdbx_seq_one_letter_code
_entity_poly.pdbx_strand_id
1 'polypeptide(L)'
;MPELKQPQREVSFKEKLMWTGLALIIYLIMSNIPLYGLVAKDTTDYYYWLRVILASQKGTLTELGIGPIVTAGLIMQLLLGSKIIKVDMSDPYDRAMFSGSQKVFA
;
A
#
# COMPACT_ATOMS: atom_id res chain seq x y z
N MET A 1 -11.95 -2.36 -9.92
CA MET A 1 -11.32 -3.07 -8.77
C MET A 1 -12.27 -3.02 -7.58
N PRO A 2 -12.22 -4.00 -6.66
CA PRO A 2 -12.98 -3.92 -5.42
C PRO A 2 -12.63 -2.63 -4.67
N GLU A 3 -13.65 -1.86 -4.26
CA GLU A 3 -13.48 -0.59 -3.58
C GLU A 3 -14.28 -0.56 -2.28
N LEU A 4 -13.70 0.02 -1.25
CA LEU A 4 -14.35 0.20 0.04
C LEU A 4 -15.40 1.32 -0.08
N LYS A 5 -16.63 1.03 0.36
CA LYS A 5 -17.69 2.04 0.40
C LYS A 5 -17.36 3.10 1.45
N GLN A 6 -17.60 4.37 1.09
CA GLN A 6 -17.47 5.47 2.05
C GLN A 6 -18.53 5.34 3.15
N PRO A 7 -18.20 5.64 4.40
CA PRO A 7 -19.15 5.60 5.51
C PRO A 7 -20.27 6.63 5.27
N GLN A 8 -21.52 6.21 5.44
CA GLN A 8 -22.71 7.07 5.27
C GLN A 8 -23.00 7.93 6.51
N ARG A 9 -22.30 7.68 7.62
CA ARG A 9 -22.40 8.45 8.87
C ARG A 9 -21.04 9.02 9.25
N GLU A 10 -21.06 10.09 10.05
CA GLU A 10 -19.85 10.56 10.70
C GLU A 10 -19.32 9.51 11.69
N VAL A 11 -18.06 9.15 11.54
CA VAL A 11 -17.38 8.16 12.36
C VAL A 11 -16.68 8.89 13.51
N SER A 12 -16.98 8.50 14.75
CA SER A 12 -16.37 9.13 15.94
C SER A 12 -14.85 8.87 15.98
N PHE A 13 -14.09 9.76 16.61
CA PHE A 13 -12.64 9.61 16.76
C PHE A 13 -12.26 8.28 17.42
N LYS A 14 -13.03 7.84 18.43
CA LYS A 14 -12.80 6.54 19.10
C LYS A 14 -12.96 5.36 18.14
N GLU A 15 -13.96 5.41 17.26
CA GLU A 15 -14.19 4.38 16.25
C GLU A 15 -13.04 4.36 15.24
N LYS A 16 -12.59 5.52 14.75
CA LYS A 16 -11.43 5.61 13.86
C LYS A 16 -10.18 5.00 14.49
N LEU A 17 -9.93 5.31 15.78
CA LEU A 17 -8.78 4.78 16.50
C LEU A 17 -8.85 3.25 16.66
N MET A 18 -10.05 2.70 16.94
CA MET A 18 -10.26 1.25 16.99
C MET A 18 -9.99 0.58 15.65
N TRP A 19 -10.48 1.15 14.54
CA TRP A 19 -10.23 0.60 13.20
C TRP A 19 -8.75 0.64 12.81
N THR A 20 -8.05 1.74 13.11
CA THR A 20 -6.60 1.85 12.89
C THR A 20 -5.84 0.82 13.70
N GLY A 21 -6.19 0.65 14.98
CA GLY A 21 -5.57 -0.35 15.85
C GLY A 21 -5.78 -1.78 15.34
N LEU A 22 -7.00 -2.11 14.91
CA LEU A 22 -7.32 -3.43 14.36
C LEU A 22 -6.51 -3.72 13.08
N ALA A 23 -6.45 -2.77 12.15
CA ALA A 23 -5.67 -2.93 10.93
C ALA A 23 -4.17 -3.12 11.22
N LEU A 24 -3.63 -2.38 12.20
CA LEU A 24 -2.23 -2.50 12.62
C LEU A 24 -1.93 -3.86 13.25
N ILE A 25 -2.83 -4.40 14.07
CA ILE A 25 -2.67 -5.73 14.67
C ILE A 25 -2.62 -6.81 13.58
N ILE A 26 -3.55 -6.73 12.60
CA ILE A 26 -3.56 -7.68 11.47
C ILE A 26 -2.23 -7.60 10.70
N TYR A 27 -1.74 -6.39 10.43
CA TYR A 27 -0.45 -6.18 9.76
C TYR A 27 0.73 -6.80 10.52
N LEU A 28 0.78 -6.63 11.84
CA LEU A 28 1.82 -7.22 12.69
C LEU A 28 1.78 -8.74 12.66
N ILE A 29 0.58 -9.34 12.76
CA ILE A 29 0.42 -10.80 12.70
C ILE A 29 0.92 -11.32 11.36
N MET A 30 0.49 -10.71 10.25
CA MET A 30 0.95 -11.08 8.90
C MET A 30 2.47 -10.98 8.76
N SER A 31 3.08 -9.95 9.34
CA SER A 31 4.53 -9.76 9.28
C SER A 31 5.33 -10.83 10.03
N ASN A 32 4.70 -11.57 10.95
CA ASN A 32 5.36 -12.66 11.67
C ASN A 32 5.06 -14.07 11.10
N ILE A 33 4.14 -14.19 10.14
CA ILE A 33 3.80 -15.49 9.54
C ILE A 33 4.77 -15.77 8.39
N PRO A 34 5.57 -16.85 8.47
CA PRO A 34 6.50 -17.20 7.40
C PRO A 34 5.76 -17.68 6.15
N LEU A 35 6.33 -17.38 4.98
CA LEU A 35 5.83 -17.87 3.71
C LEU A 35 6.06 -19.38 3.59
N TYR A 36 5.03 -20.08 3.12
CA TYR A 36 5.11 -21.52 2.89
C TYR A 36 6.12 -21.85 1.78
N GLY A 37 6.92 -22.89 1.97
CA GLY A 37 7.88 -23.38 0.96
C GLY A 37 9.24 -22.69 0.97
N LEU A 38 9.49 -21.75 1.90
CA LEU A 38 10.83 -21.20 2.09
C LEU A 38 11.72 -22.16 2.88
N VAL A 39 12.72 -22.71 2.21
CA VAL A 39 13.87 -23.32 2.89
C VAL A 39 14.70 -22.16 3.43
N ALA A 40 14.89 -22.08 4.75
CA ALA A 40 15.74 -21.09 5.40
C ALA A 40 17.18 -21.22 4.88
N LYS A 41 17.46 -20.54 3.77
CA LYS A 41 18.77 -20.45 3.17
C LYS A 41 19.26 -19.05 3.47
N ASP A 42 20.37 -18.95 4.21
CA ASP A 42 21.08 -17.71 4.49
C ASP A 42 21.51 -17.07 3.17
N THR A 43 20.59 -16.33 2.60
CA THR A 43 20.73 -15.60 1.34
C THR A 43 20.90 -14.15 1.71
N THR A 44 21.94 -13.52 1.16
CA THR A 44 22.21 -12.10 1.36
C THR A 44 20.98 -11.28 1.00
N ASP A 45 20.55 -10.43 1.92
CA ASP A 45 19.39 -9.56 1.71
C ASP A 45 19.82 -8.25 1.05
N TYR A 46 19.89 -8.26 -0.28
CA TYR A 46 20.25 -7.09 -1.08
C TYR A 46 19.34 -5.87 -0.84
N TYR A 47 18.12 -6.09 -0.36
CA TYR A 47 17.14 -5.04 -0.12
C TYR A 47 17.10 -4.52 1.32
N TYR A 48 18.04 -4.91 2.18
CA TYR A 48 18.02 -4.59 3.62
C TYR A 48 17.63 -3.13 3.94
N TRP A 49 18.26 -2.15 3.27
CA TRP A 49 17.94 -0.74 3.46
C TRP A 49 16.57 -0.33 2.92
N LEU A 50 16.17 -0.91 1.78
CA LEU A 50 14.88 -0.65 1.16
C LEU A 50 13.72 -1.20 1.99
N ARG A 51 13.93 -2.33 2.69
CA ARG A 51 12.91 -2.97 3.53
C ARG A 51 12.39 -2.08 4.65
N VAL A 52 13.26 -1.23 5.22
CA VAL A 52 12.86 -0.27 6.26
C VAL A 52 11.87 0.75 5.72
N ILE A 53 12.08 1.23 4.48
CA ILE A 53 11.19 2.20 3.82
C ILE A 53 9.88 1.53 3.39
N LEU A 54 9.98 0.31 2.85
CA LEU A 54 8.84 -0.45 2.36
C LEU A 54 8.06 -1.18 3.44
N ALA A 55 8.45 -1.06 4.71
CA ALA A 55 7.88 -1.77 5.85
C ALA A 55 7.79 -3.30 5.64
N SER A 56 8.69 -3.86 4.83
CA SER A 56 8.61 -5.25 4.39
C SER A 56 9.50 -6.18 5.22
N GLN A 57 9.08 -7.42 5.43
CA GLN A 57 9.85 -8.40 6.19
C GLN A 57 10.15 -9.64 5.34
N LYS A 58 11.45 -9.96 5.17
CA LYS A 58 11.88 -11.06 4.30
C LYS A 58 11.30 -12.39 4.76
N GLY A 59 10.74 -13.13 3.82
CA GLY A 59 10.26 -14.49 4.05
C GLY A 59 8.97 -14.59 4.87
N THR A 60 8.22 -13.50 5.01
CA THR A 60 6.90 -13.48 5.66
C THR A 60 5.83 -13.01 4.67
N LEU A 61 4.56 -13.06 5.06
CA LEU A 61 3.47 -12.61 4.18
C LEU A 61 3.60 -11.13 3.75
N THR A 62 4.42 -10.35 4.46
CA THR A 62 4.71 -8.94 4.13
C THR A 62 6.06 -8.76 3.44
N GLU A 63 6.53 -9.75 2.67
CA GLU A 63 7.82 -9.67 1.96
C GLU A 63 7.95 -8.47 1.00
N LEU A 64 6.83 -8.05 0.39
CA LEU A 64 6.77 -6.86 -0.47
C LEU A 64 6.35 -5.59 0.30
N GLY A 65 5.82 -5.74 1.52
CA GLY A 65 5.34 -4.65 2.36
C GLY A 65 4.39 -3.69 1.63
N ILE A 66 4.66 -2.39 1.75
CA ILE A 66 3.92 -1.32 1.03
C ILE A 66 4.54 -0.99 -0.34
N GLY A 67 5.54 -1.75 -0.79
CA GLY A 67 6.30 -1.53 -2.02
C GLY A 67 5.45 -1.21 -3.24
N PRO A 68 4.56 -2.12 -3.65
CA PRO A 68 3.74 -1.91 -4.86
C PRO A 68 2.90 -0.61 -4.81
N ILE A 69 2.33 -0.29 -3.64
CA ILE A 69 1.52 0.92 -3.43
C ILE A 69 2.35 2.20 -3.59
N VAL A 70 3.53 2.22 -2.96
CA VAL A 70 4.43 3.38 -3.02
C VAL A 70 5.01 3.54 -4.41
N THR A 71 5.44 2.46 -5.06
CA THR A 71 6.00 2.49 -6.41
C THR A 71 4.96 2.96 -7.43
N ALA A 72 3.74 2.41 -7.41
CA ALA A 72 2.66 2.87 -8.28
C ALA A 72 2.35 4.35 -8.05
N GLY A 73 2.31 4.80 -6.79
CA GLY A 73 2.09 6.20 -6.45
C GLY A 73 3.18 7.13 -6.97
N LEU A 74 4.45 6.78 -6.76
CA LEU A 74 5.59 7.58 -7.24
C LEU A 74 5.61 7.69 -8.77
N ILE A 75 5.35 6.59 -9.49
CA ILE A 75 5.29 6.61 -10.96
C ILE A 75 4.14 7.52 -11.42
N MET A 76 2.94 7.35 -10.86
CA MET A 76 1.78 8.15 -11.24
C MET A 76 1.96 9.64 -10.92
N GLN A 77 2.58 9.96 -9.77
CA GLN A 77 2.93 11.33 -9.40
C GLN A 77 3.97 11.94 -10.34
N LEU A 78 4.98 11.17 -10.77
CA LEU A 78 5.98 11.62 -11.75
C LEU A 78 5.35 11.88 -13.13
N LEU A 79 4.44 11.02 -13.59
CA LEU A 79 3.73 11.20 -14.87
C LEU A 79 2.83 12.44 -14.88
N LEU A 80 2.18 12.72 -13.75
CA LEU A 80 1.37 13.93 -13.56
C LEU A 80 2.24 15.19 -13.45
N GLY A 81 3.33 15.13 -12.66
CA GLY A 81 4.25 16.26 -12.46
C GLY A 81 5.04 16.64 -13.71
N SER A 82 5.43 15.65 -14.52
CA SER A 82 6.07 15.86 -15.82
C SER A 82 5.11 16.30 -16.93
N LYS A 83 3.79 16.37 -16.63
CA LYS A 83 2.71 16.70 -17.58
C LYS A 83 2.62 15.75 -18.78
N ILE A 84 3.18 14.54 -18.68
CA ILE A 84 3.00 13.47 -19.67
C ILE A 84 1.53 13.04 -19.68
N ILE A 85 0.92 12.97 -18.49
CA ILE A 85 -0.52 12.76 -18.33
C ILE A 85 -1.13 14.04 -17.75
N LYS A 86 -2.20 14.53 -18.39
CA LYS A 86 -2.99 15.65 -17.90
C LYS A 86 -4.18 15.10 -17.14
N VAL A 87 -4.22 15.36 -15.84
CA VAL A 87 -5.31 14.97 -14.94
C VAL A 87 -5.69 16.20 -14.15
N ASP A 88 -6.98 16.55 -14.16
CA ASP A 88 -7.48 17.65 -13.35
C ASP A 88 -7.92 17.13 -11.97
N MET A 89 -7.14 17.44 -10.93
CA MET A 89 -7.47 17.05 -9.57
C MET A 89 -8.66 17.82 -8.99
N SER A 90 -9.18 18.84 -9.67
CA SER A 90 -10.42 19.50 -9.28
C SER A 90 -11.66 18.73 -9.75
N ASP A 91 -11.58 18.03 -10.89
CA ASP A 91 -12.67 17.20 -11.41
C ASP A 91 -12.78 15.90 -10.58
N PRO A 92 -13.95 15.61 -9.98
CA PRO A 92 -14.20 14.33 -9.30
C PRO A 92 -13.96 13.10 -10.18
N TYR A 93 -14.24 13.18 -11.48
CA TYR A 93 -14.08 12.05 -12.41
C TYR A 93 -12.60 11.71 -12.63
N ASP A 94 -11.79 12.71 -12.94
CA ASP A 94 -10.34 12.56 -13.14
C ASP A 94 -9.64 12.06 -11.87
N ARG A 95 -10.05 12.54 -10.69
CA ARG A 95 -9.56 12.02 -9.41
C ARG A 95 -9.88 10.54 -9.20
N ALA A 96 -11.10 10.13 -9.53
CA ALA A 96 -11.51 8.74 -9.41
C ALA A 96 -10.73 7.86 -10.39
N MET A 97 -10.52 8.32 -11.62
CA MET A 97 -9.72 7.62 -12.64
C MET A 97 -8.24 7.51 -12.23
N PHE A 98 -7.66 8.56 -11.67
CA PHE A 98 -6.28 8.56 -11.18
C PHE A 98 -6.09 7.58 -10.02
N SER A 99 -6.98 7.63 -9.02
CA SER A 99 -6.97 6.69 -7.88
C SER A 99 -7.21 5.25 -8.32
N GLY A 100 -8.14 5.03 -9.24
CA GLY A 100 -8.41 3.71 -9.83
C GLY A 100 -7.22 3.15 -10.59
N SER A 101 -6.57 3.97 -11.41
CA SER A 101 -5.37 3.58 -12.18
C SER A 101 -4.20 3.26 -11.25
N GLN A 102 -3.98 4.07 -10.21
CA GLN A 102 -2.94 3.80 -9.21
C GLN A 102 -3.15 2.46 -8.50
N LYS A 103 -4.41 2.09 -8.21
CA LYS A 103 -4.74 0.77 -7.64
C LYS A 103 -4.51 -0.37 -8.62
N VAL A 104 -4.65 -0.14 -9.93
CA VAL A 104 -4.37 -1.16 -10.97
C VAL A 104 -2.88 -1.39 -11.15
N PHE A 105 -2.06 -0.36 -10.97
CA PHE A 105 -0.61 -0.47 -11.06
C PHE A 105 0.07 -1.03 -9.80
N ALA A 106 -0.63 -1.01 -8.66
CA ALA A 106 -0.17 -1.56 -7.38
C ALA A 106 -0.51 -3.05 -7.26
#